data_AF-A0AAJ2F9L8-F1
#
_entry.id   AF-A0AAJ2F9L8-F1
#
_cell.length_a   1.000
_cell.length_b   1.000
_cell.length_c   1.000
_cell.angle_alpha   90.00
_cell.angle_beta   90.00
_cell.angle_gamma   90.00
#
_symmetry.space_group_name_H-M   'P 1'
#
loop_
_entity.id
_entity.type
_entity.pdbx_description
1 polymer ?
#
loop_
_entity_poly.entity_id
_entity_poly.type
_entity_poly.pdbx_seq_one_letter_code
_entity_poly.pdbx_strand_id
1 'polypeptide(L)'
;MVGVLIVTWRPGGLSLSTGLWFVAASAFAGAAGAVLMKQVDGVKPFRFQAWVGLVSATVLTLASILLEDGQWTAATTTGRPLVAAVVFTALIVSVGAHSVYYHLIDRYEANLLAPLTLMTPLATIGLGVLITHDHFDMRMAIGGGLAMLGALIVALRRKPATKLLVERELR
;
A
#
# COMPACT_ATOMS: atom_id res chain seq x y z
N MET A 1 0.99 0.46 -17.47
CA MET A 1 -0.40 0.88 -17.77
C MET A 1 -1.16 -0.19 -18.55
N VAL A 2 -0.59 -0.82 -19.59
CA VAL A 2 -1.27 -1.87 -20.39
C VAL A 2 -1.89 -2.99 -19.55
N GLY A 3 -1.15 -3.56 -18.59
CA GLY A 3 -1.70 -4.61 -17.70
C GLY A 3 -2.93 -4.15 -16.91
N VAL A 4 -2.88 -2.93 -16.35
CA VAL A 4 -4.02 -2.33 -15.62
C VAL A 4 -5.21 -2.15 -16.55
N LEU A 5 -5.00 -1.62 -17.76
CA LEU A 5 -6.06 -1.42 -18.75
C LEU A 5 -6.76 -2.74 -19.11
N ILE A 6 -6.00 -3.83 -19.27
CA ILE A 6 -6.58 -5.16 -19.58
C ILE A 6 -7.51 -5.65 -18.47
N VAL A 7 -7.12 -5.43 -17.20
CA VAL A 7 -7.96 -5.80 -16.04
C VAL A 7 -9.19 -4.92 -15.95
N THR A 8 -9.04 -3.59 -16.11
CA THR A 8 -10.14 -2.63 -15.93
C THR A 8 -11.07 -2.52 -17.14
N TRP A 9 -10.65 -3.00 -18.32
CA TRP A 9 -11.43 -2.90 -19.54
C TRP A 9 -12.76 -3.65 -19.43
N ARG A 10 -13.84 -3.03 -19.90
CA ARG A 10 -15.15 -3.65 -20.05
C ARG A 10 -15.71 -3.38 -21.45
N PRO A 11 -16.34 -4.37 -22.10
CA PRO A 11 -16.85 -4.22 -23.47
C PRO A 11 -17.98 -3.18 -23.63
N GLY A 12 -18.57 -2.68 -22.54
CA GLY A 12 -19.57 -1.61 -22.53
C GLY A 12 -19.02 -0.17 -22.41
N GLY A 13 -17.70 0.01 -22.44
CA GLY A 13 -17.03 1.31 -22.30
C GLY A 13 -16.39 1.56 -20.93
N LEU A 14 -15.53 2.57 -20.85
CA LEU A 14 -14.93 3.06 -19.60
C LEU A 14 -15.93 4.00 -18.91
N SER A 15 -16.85 3.45 -18.11
CA SER A 15 -17.58 4.30 -17.16
C SER A 15 -16.64 4.68 -16.03
N LEU A 16 -16.36 5.98 -15.88
CA LEU A 16 -15.68 6.54 -14.71
C LEU A 16 -16.61 6.40 -13.52
N SER A 17 -16.60 5.21 -12.90
CA SER A 17 -17.35 4.98 -11.67
C SER A 17 -16.77 5.84 -10.55
N THR A 18 -17.60 6.18 -9.56
CA THR A 18 -17.16 6.86 -8.34
C THR A 18 -16.00 6.10 -7.67
N GLY A 19 -16.00 4.77 -7.75
CA GLY A 19 -14.92 3.92 -7.26
C GLY A 19 -13.57 4.19 -7.94
N LEU A 20 -13.56 4.44 -9.26
CA LEU A 20 -12.32 4.75 -9.98
C LEU A 20 -11.73 6.10 -9.55
N TRP A 21 -12.59 7.08 -9.24
CA TRP A 21 -12.15 8.36 -8.66
C TRP A 21 -11.54 8.16 -7.27
N PHE A 22 -12.12 7.32 -6.41
CA PHE A 22 -11.53 6.99 -5.10
C PHE A 22 -10.18 6.29 -5.25
N VAL A 23 -10.03 5.36 -6.21
CA VAL A 23 -8.74 4.71 -6.48
C VAL A 23 -7.69 5.72 -6.95
N ALA A 24 -8.05 6.65 -7.85
CA ALA A 24 -7.15 7.69 -8.31
C ALA A 24 -6.74 8.65 -7.18
N ALA A 25 -7.70 9.09 -6.36
CA ALA A 25 -7.45 9.93 -5.19
C ALA A 25 -6.54 9.22 -4.16
N SER A 26 -6.78 7.94 -3.91
CA SER A 26 -5.94 7.12 -3.03
C SER A 26 -4.51 7.00 -3.57
N ALA A 27 -4.34 6.77 -4.88
CA ALA A 27 -3.02 6.68 -5.49
C ALA A 27 -2.25 8.00 -5.39
N PHE A 28 -2.93 9.12 -5.63
CA PHE A 28 -2.37 10.46 -5.47
C PHE A 28 -1.96 10.74 -4.02
N ALA A 29 -2.86 10.49 -3.05
CA ALA A 29 -2.57 10.65 -1.63
C ALA A 29 -1.41 9.76 -1.18
N GLY A 30 -1.35 8.51 -1.64
CA GLY A 30 -0.25 7.60 -1.36
C GLY A 30 1.09 8.08 -1.92
N ALA A 31 1.11 8.59 -3.16
CA ALA A 31 2.31 9.16 -3.77
C ALA A 31 2.77 10.43 -3.05
N ALA A 32 1.86 11.34 -2.72
CA ALA A 32 2.16 12.55 -1.95
C ALA A 32 2.69 12.20 -0.56
N GLY A 33 2.05 11.26 0.15
CA GLY A 33 2.50 10.76 1.44
C GLY A 33 3.90 10.16 1.39
N ALA A 34 4.22 9.38 0.35
CA ALA A 34 5.55 8.82 0.16
C ALA A 34 6.63 9.90 -0.10
N VAL A 35 6.29 10.99 -0.79
CA VAL A 35 7.18 12.14 -0.99
C VAL A 35 7.40 12.90 0.31
N LEU A 36 6.32 13.23 1.03
CA LEU A 36 6.37 13.94 2.31
C LEU A 36 7.14 13.15 3.37
N MET A 37 6.94 11.83 3.43
CA MET A 37 7.67 10.95 4.35
C MET A 37 9.18 11.06 4.17
N LYS A 38 9.67 11.24 2.93
CA LYS A 38 11.11 11.39 2.65
C LYS A 38 11.68 12.75 3.06
N GLN A 39 10.82 13.73 3.36
CA GLN A 39 11.23 15.06 3.82
C GLN A 39 11.28 15.14 5.35
N VAL A 40 10.82 14.13 6.06
CA VAL A 40 10.84 14.09 7.52
C VAL A 40 12.17 13.52 7.99
N ASP A 41 13.04 14.40 8.49
CA ASP A 41 14.35 14.04 9.02
C ASP A 41 14.34 13.94 10.56
N GLY A 42 15.19 13.07 11.12
CA GLY A 42 15.45 12.99 12.57
C GLY A 42 14.39 12.28 13.42
N VAL A 43 13.32 11.74 12.81
CA VAL A 43 12.29 10.97 13.53
C VAL A 43 12.55 9.48 13.41
N LYS A 44 12.70 8.78 14.55
CA LYS A 44 12.84 7.31 14.56
C LYS A 44 11.62 6.64 13.91
N PRO A 45 11.78 5.56 13.12
CA PRO A 45 10.69 4.95 12.36
C PRO A 45 9.45 4.59 13.19
N PHE A 46 9.64 4.02 14.38
CA PHE A 46 8.54 3.67 15.28
C PHE A 46 7.76 4.89 15.79
N ARG A 47 8.45 6.01 16.06
CA ARG A 47 7.81 7.27 16.46
C ARG A 47 7.03 7.87 15.31
N PHE A 48 7.58 7.83 14.09
CA PHE A 48 6.88 8.27 12.89
C PHE A 48 5.58 7.49 12.69
N GLN A 49 5.65 6.16 12.81
CA GLN A 49 4.50 5.29 12.67
C GLN A 49 3.42 5.52 13.74
N ALA A 50 3.83 5.78 14.99
CA ALA A 50 2.89 6.15 16.05
C ALA A 50 2.16 7.46 15.74
N TRP A 51 2.87 8.47 15.23
CA TRP A 51 2.27 9.73 14.80
C TRP A 51 1.33 9.57 13.62
N VAL A 52 1.74 8.81 12.60
CA VAL A 52 0.86 8.49 11.45
C VAL A 52 -0.40 7.79 11.94
N GLY A 53 -0.27 6.78 12.79
CA GLY A 53 -1.42 6.07 13.37
C GLY A 53 -2.37 7.00 14.14
N LEU A 54 -1.83 7.88 15.00
CA LEU A 54 -2.63 8.82 15.78
C LEU A 54 -3.39 9.82 14.89
N VAL A 55 -2.70 10.41 13.91
CA VAL A 55 -3.30 11.38 12.98
C VAL A 55 -4.35 10.69 12.11
N SER A 56 -4.03 9.50 11.56
CA SER A 56 -5.00 8.72 10.78
C SER A 56 -6.22 8.33 11.61
N ALA A 57 -6.06 7.85 12.84
CA ALA A 57 -7.18 7.52 13.71
C ALA A 57 -8.07 8.75 13.96
N THR A 58 -7.46 9.91 14.21
CA THR A 58 -8.19 11.17 14.45
C THR A 58 -8.99 11.59 13.21
N VAL A 59 -8.32 11.67 12.05
CA VAL A 59 -8.95 12.10 10.80
C VAL A 59 -10.04 11.13 10.35
N LEU A 60 -9.79 9.81 10.43
CA LEU A 60 -10.77 8.80 10.04
C LEU A 60 -11.96 8.74 10.99
N THR A 61 -11.75 8.95 12.29
CA THR A 61 -12.86 9.03 13.25
C THR A 61 -13.76 10.23 12.96
N LEU A 62 -13.17 11.41 12.70
CA LEU A 62 -13.94 12.59 12.29
C LEU A 62 -14.67 12.36 10.97
N ALA A 63 -14.01 11.76 9.98
CA ALA A 63 -14.63 11.44 8.69
C ALA A 63 -15.80 10.47 8.85
N SER A 64 -15.65 9.41 9.66
CA SER A 64 -16.73 8.45 9.94
C SER A 64 -17.92 9.14 10.63
N ILE A 65 -17.68 10.03 11.61
CA ILE A 65 -18.76 10.78 12.27
C ILE A 65 -19.52 11.69 11.29
N LEU A 66 -18.83 12.26 10.29
CA LEU A 66 -19.43 13.22 9.35
C LEU A 66 -20.07 12.58 8.12
N LEU A 67 -19.60 11.39 7.71
CA LEU A 67 -19.95 10.78 6.42
C LEU A 67 -20.65 9.42 6.54
N GLU A 68 -20.59 8.77 7.69
CA GLU A 68 -21.17 7.44 7.91
C GLU A 68 -22.27 7.47 8.97
N ASP A 69 -23.28 6.63 8.78
CA ASP A 69 -24.37 6.42 9.72
C ASP A 69 -24.38 4.97 10.22
N GLY A 70 -24.69 4.78 11.50
CA GLY A 70 -24.83 3.44 12.10
C GLY A 70 -23.51 2.71 12.39
N GLN A 71 -22.37 3.40 12.36
CA GLN A 71 -21.04 2.83 12.60
C GLN A 71 -20.93 2.05 13.92
N TRP A 72 -21.57 2.55 14.99
CA TRP A 72 -21.58 1.86 16.29
C TRP A 72 -22.40 0.57 16.27
N THR A 73 -23.53 0.58 15.58
CA THR A 73 -24.37 -0.62 15.41
C THR A 73 -23.65 -1.65 14.56
N ALA A 74 -23.00 -1.25 13.47
CA ALA A 74 -22.19 -2.14 12.64
C ALA A 74 -21.00 -2.73 13.42
N ALA A 75 -20.32 -1.91 14.23
CA ALA A 75 -19.19 -2.34 15.05
C ALA A 75 -19.60 -3.35 16.12
N THR A 76 -20.70 -3.10 16.82
CA THR A 76 -21.21 -4.00 17.86
C THR A 76 -21.80 -5.28 17.27
N THR A 77 -22.46 -5.21 16.11
CA THR A 77 -22.99 -6.39 15.39
C THR A 77 -21.86 -7.28 14.89
N THR A 78 -20.78 -6.69 14.37
CA THR A 78 -19.60 -7.45 13.94
C THR A 78 -18.91 -8.06 15.17
N GLY A 79 -18.69 -7.27 16.22
CA GLY A 79 -18.18 -7.76 17.50
C GLY A 79 -16.70 -8.20 17.46
N ARG A 80 -16.42 -9.43 17.88
CA ARG A 80 -15.04 -9.95 18.07
C ARG A 80 -14.18 -9.96 16.79
N PRO A 81 -14.69 -10.37 15.60
CA PRO A 81 -13.95 -10.28 14.34
C PRO A 81 -13.45 -8.88 14.01
N LEU A 82 -14.22 -7.82 14.29
CA LEU A 82 -13.77 -6.45 14.05
C LEU A 82 -12.57 -6.11 14.94
N VAL A 83 -12.66 -6.45 16.23
CA VAL A 83 -11.54 -6.24 17.17
C VAL A 83 -10.31 -7.02 16.73
N ALA A 84 -10.48 -8.28 16.32
CA ALA A 84 -9.37 -9.09 15.80
C ALA A 84 -8.74 -8.48 14.55
N ALA A 85 -9.55 -7.97 13.61
CA ALA A 85 -9.06 -7.28 12.41
C ALA A 85 -8.30 -5.99 12.76
N VAL A 86 -8.81 -5.18 13.70
CA VAL A 86 -8.14 -3.95 14.17
C VAL A 86 -6.80 -4.29 14.86
N VAL A 87 -6.77 -5.29 15.74
CA VAL A 87 -5.55 -5.71 16.42
C VAL A 87 -4.54 -6.29 15.43
N PHE A 88 -4.99 -7.12 14.50
CA PHE A 88 -4.14 -7.70 13.46
C PHE A 88 -3.51 -6.61 12.59
N THR A 89 -4.32 -5.67 12.10
CA THR A 89 -3.84 -4.57 11.27
C THR A 89 -2.90 -3.63 12.03
N ALA A 90 -3.21 -3.28 13.28
CA ALA A 90 -2.37 -2.39 14.08
C ALA A 90 -1.05 -3.04 14.51
N LEU A 91 -1.08 -4.27 15.03
CA LEU A 91 0.12 -4.89 15.60
C LEU A 91 0.91 -5.70 14.60
N ILE A 92 0.26 -6.54 13.79
CA ILE A 92 0.96 -7.44 12.87
C ILE A 92 1.36 -6.69 11.61
N VAL A 93 0.40 -6.03 10.96
CA VAL A 93 0.66 -5.35 9.67
C VAL A 93 1.40 -4.04 9.88
N SER A 94 0.91 -3.17 10.77
CA SER A 94 1.58 -1.90 11.03
C SER A 94 2.90 -2.17 11.76
N VAL A 95 2.88 -2.50 13.05
CA VAL A 95 4.12 -2.56 13.84
C VAL A 95 5.06 -3.67 13.37
N GLY A 96 4.57 -4.89 13.23
CA GLY A 96 5.37 -6.07 12.88
C GLY A 96 6.02 -5.95 11.51
N ALA A 97 5.20 -5.85 10.45
CA ALA A 97 5.72 -5.84 9.08
C ALA A 97 6.63 -4.64 8.80
N HIS A 98 6.32 -3.45 9.33
CA HIS A 98 7.21 -2.29 9.16
C HIS A 98 8.52 -2.46 9.93
N SER A 99 8.50 -3.02 11.14
CA SER A 99 9.72 -3.28 11.90
C SER A 99 10.65 -4.25 11.15
N VAL A 100 10.09 -5.33 10.61
CA VAL A 100 10.84 -6.29 9.79
C VAL A 100 11.39 -5.60 8.53
N TYR A 101 10.58 -4.79 7.86
CA TYR A 101 11.00 -4.05 6.67
C TYR A 101 12.14 -3.06 6.95
N TYR A 102 12.05 -2.29 8.04
CA TYR A 102 13.13 -1.38 8.43
C TYR A 102 14.41 -2.14 8.82
N HIS A 103 14.28 -3.27 9.50
CA HIS A 103 15.44 -4.13 9.81
C HIS A 103 16.10 -4.68 8.53
N LEU A 104 15.31 -5.04 7.52
CA LEU A 104 15.80 -5.49 6.22
C LEU A 104 16.52 -4.36 5.47
N ILE A 105 16.00 -3.13 5.50
CA ILE A 105 16.66 -1.95 4.92
C ILE A 105 18.02 -1.68 5.54
N ASP A 106 18.13 -1.83 6.86
CA ASP A 106 19.38 -1.59 7.58
C ASP A 106 20.45 -2.64 7.23
N ARG A 107 20.03 -3.86 6.85
CA ARG A 107 20.93 -5.01 6.65
C ARG A 107 21.23 -5.34 5.19
N TYR A 108 20.36 -4.98 4.25
CA TYR A 108 20.46 -5.35 2.85
C TYR A 108 20.45 -4.13 1.94
N GLU A 109 21.21 -4.19 0.85
CA GLU A 109 21.21 -3.13 -0.17
C GLU A 109 19.80 -2.93 -0.76
N ALA A 110 19.46 -1.66 -1.05
CA ALA A 110 18.16 -1.29 -1.60
C ALA A 110 17.77 -2.09 -2.88
N ASN A 111 18.76 -2.47 -3.70
CA ASN A 111 18.53 -3.27 -4.91
C ASN A 111 18.05 -4.70 -4.61
N LEU A 112 18.43 -5.28 -3.47
CA LEU A 112 17.96 -6.60 -3.03
C LEU A 112 16.53 -6.53 -2.48
N LEU A 113 16.15 -5.37 -1.95
CA LEU A 113 14.83 -5.14 -1.36
C LEU A 113 13.79 -4.71 -2.39
N ALA A 114 14.20 -4.17 -3.54
CA ALA A 114 13.28 -3.72 -4.57
C ALA A 114 12.33 -4.84 -5.05
N PRO A 115 12.79 -6.08 -5.35
CA PRO A 115 11.90 -7.19 -5.70
C PRO A 115 11.03 -7.68 -4.54
N LEU A 116 11.48 -7.52 -3.29
CA LEU A 116 10.70 -7.93 -2.11
C LEU A 116 9.38 -7.16 -2.02
N THR A 117 9.35 -5.89 -2.47
CA THR A 117 8.11 -5.10 -2.49
C THR A 117 7.05 -5.64 -3.45
N LEU A 118 7.45 -6.46 -4.44
CA LEU A 118 6.53 -7.15 -5.35
C LEU A 118 5.92 -8.42 -4.74
N MET A 119 6.45 -8.90 -3.61
CA MET A 119 5.80 -9.97 -2.87
C MET A 119 4.48 -9.50 -2.28
N THR A 120 4.34 -8.21 -1.96
CA THR A 120 3.08 -7.65 -1.44
C THR A 120 1.91 -7.87 -2.41
N PRO A 121 1.92 -7.41 -3.67
CA PRO A 121 0.82 -7.66 -4.59
C PRO A 121 0.60 -9.14 -4.89
N LEU A 122 1.65 -9.98 -4.92
CA LEU A 122 1.48 -11.43 -5.06
C LEU A 122 0.77 -12.07 -3.87
N ALA A 123 1.20 -11.73 -2.66
CA ALA A 123 0.57 -12.20 -1.44
C ALA A 123 -0.87 -11.71 -1.36
N THR A 124 -1.16 -10.46 -1.73
CA THR A 124 -2.52 -9.94 -1.79
C THR A 124 -3.42 -10.76 -2.71
N ILE A 125 -2.97 -11.06 -3.93
CA ILE A 125 -3.74 -11.89 -4.88
C ILE A 125 -3.88 -13.32 -4.34
N GLY A 126 -2.77 -13.93 -3.91
CA GLY A 126 -2.76 -15.31 -3.43
C GLY A 126 -3.63 -15.53 -2.19
N LEU A 127 -3.54 -14.63 -1.22
CA LEU A 127 -4.36 -14.67 -0.01
C LEU A 127 -5.83 -14.32 -0.30
N GLY A 128 -6.11 -13.38 -1.22
CA GLY A 128 -7.48 -13.07 -1.63
C GLY A 128 -8.19 -14.28 -2.25
N VAL A 129 -7.48 -15.01 -3.13
CA VAL A 129 -8.00 -16.26 -3.71
C VAL A 129 -8.12 -17.37 -2.67
N LEU A 130 -7.14 -17.53 -1.79
CA LEU A 130 -7.10 -18.63 -0.83
C LEU A 130 -8.07 -18.46 0.36
N ILE A 131 -8.20 -17.24 0.87
CA ILE A 131 -8.94 -16.93 2.10
C ILE A 131 -10.32 -16.36 1.77
N THR A 132 -10.36 -15.35 0.91
CA THR A 132 -11.60 -14.63 0.56
C THR A 132 -12.35 -15.29 -0.60
N HIS A 133 -11.73 -16.28 -1.26
CA HIS A 133 -12.27 -16.97 -2.43
C HIS A 133 -12.56 -15.99 -3.59
N ASP A 134 -11.71 -14.96 -3.74
CA ASP A 134 -11.81 -13.99 -4.83
C ASP A 134 -11.74 -14.70 -6.19
N HIS A 135 -12.64 -14.34 -7.10
CA HIS A 135 -12.67 -14.92 -8.43
C HIS A 135 -11.45 -14.48 -9.24
N PHE A 136 -10.60 -15.44 -9.60
CA PHE A 136 -9.38 -15.21 -10.37
C PHE A 136 -9.52 -15.79 -11.78
N ASP A 137 -9.72 -14.92 -12.76
CA ASP A 137 -9.88 -15.31 -14.16
C ASP A 137 -8.61 -15.09 -15.00
N MET A 138 -8.63 -15.58 -16.24
CA MET A 138 -7.50 -15.46 -17.17
C MET A 138 -7.15 -14.00 -17.48
N ARG A 139 -8.13 -13.08 -17.46
CA ARG A 139 -7.89 -11.66 -17.72
C ARG A 139 -7.11 -11.02 -16.56
N MET A 140 -7.45 -11.35 -15.32
CA MET A 140 -6.71 -10.94 -14.13
C MET A 140 -5.31 -11.53 -14.12
N ALA A 141 -5.15 -12.80 -14.53
CA ALA A 141 -3.84 -13.43 -14.63
C ALA A 141 -2.91 -12.69 -15.62
N ILE A 142 -3.39 -12.42 -16.83
CA ILE A 142 -2.59 -11.74 -17.87
C ILE A 142 -2.34 -10.28 -17.48
N GLY A 143 -3.37 -9.54 -17.10
CA GLY A 143 -3.26 -8.12 -16.77
C GLY A 143 -2.44 -7.87 -15.50
N GLY A 144 -2.65 -8.69 -14.46
CA GLY A 144 -1.85 -8.69 -13.23
C GLY A 144 -0.40 -9.05 -13.50
N GLY A 145 -0.14 -10.11 -14.27
CA GLY A 145 1.21 -10.51 -14.68
C GLY A 145 1.95 -9.41 -15.43
N LEU A 146 1.30 -8.72 -16.37
CA LEU A 146 1.89 -7.58 -17.08
C LEU A 146 2.16 -6.38 -16.16
N ALA A 147 1.25 -6.07 -15.24
CA ALA A 147 1.46 -4.99 -14.27
C ALA A 147 2.66 -5.28 -13.35
N MET A 148 2.74 -6.52 -12.88
CA MET A 148 3.83 -7.04 -12.06
C MET A 148 5.18 -7.03 -12.77
N LEU A 149 5.24 -7.49 -14.03
CA LEU A 149 6.44 -7.43 -14.85
C LEU A 149 6.93 -5.99 -15.03
N GLY A 150 6.02 -5.06 -15.30
CA GLY A 150 6.35 -3.64 -15.38
C GLY A 150 6.94 -3.11 -14.07
N ALA A 151 6.34 -3.46 -12.93
CA ALA A 151 6.84 -3.08 -11.62
C ALA A 151 8.22 -3.72 -11.31
N LEU A 152 8.44 -4.98 -11.70
CA LEU A 152 9.74 -5.66 -11.60
C LEU A 152 10.82 -4.98 -12.42
N ILE A 153 10.53 -4.61 -13.66
CA ILE A 153 11.48 -3.88 -14.52
C ILE A 153 11.87 -2.56 -13.87
N VAL A 154 10.91 -1.81 -13.31
CA VAL A 154 11.20 -0.55 -12.61
C VAL A 154 12.01 -0.79 -11.33
N ALA A 155 11.66 -1.81 -10.55
CA ALA A 155 12.36 -2.18 -9.32
C ALA A 155 13.82 -2.58 -9.57
N LEU A 156 14.10 -3.31 -10.67
CA LEU A 156 15.44 -3.75 -11.04
C LEU A 156 16.24 -2.70 -11.81
N ARG A 157 15.61 -1.60 -12.24
CA ARG A 157 16.27 -0.55 -13.01
C ARG A 157 17.22 0.24 -12.10
N ARG A 158 18.53 0.00 -12.27
CA ARG A 158 19.59 0.79 -11.63
C ARG A 158 19.45 2.26 -12.03
N LYS A 159 19.30 3.15 -11.05
CA LYS A 159 19.40 4.60 -11.29
C LYS A 159 20.89 4.96 -11.39
N PRO A 160 21.33 5.69 -12.43
CA PRO A 160 22.67 6.27 -12.41
C PRO A 160 22.78 7.24 -11.23
N ALA A 161 23.88 7.16 -10.50
CA ALA A 161 24.15 8.07 -9.38
C ALA A 161 24.04 9.51 -9.89
N THR A 162 23.02 10.23 -9.42
CA THR A 162 22.87 11.66 -9.72
C THR A 162 23.96 12.39 -8.94
N LYS A 163 24.65 13.36 -9.55
CA LYS A 163 25.79 14.10 -8.95
C LYS A 163 25.50 14.62 -7.52
N LEU A 164 24.24 14.91 -7.20
CA LEU A 164 23.76 15.33 -5.87
C LEU A 164 23.91 14.28 -4.75
N LEU A 165 23.93 12.98 -5.08
CA LEU A 165 24.16 11.92 -4.08
C LEU A 165 25.64 11.81 -3.71
N VAL A 166 26.53 12.04 -4.68
CA VAL A 166 27.98 12.05 -4.46
C VAL A 166 28.39 13.22 -3.56
N GLU A 167 27.76 14.38 -3.69
CA GLU A 167 28.03 15.54 -2.82
C GLU A 167 27.50 15.38 -1.38
N ARG A 168 26.47 14.55 -1.15
CA ARG A 168 25.95 14.27 0.19
C ARG A 168 26.76 13.23 0.96
N GLU A 169 27.44 12.31 0.28
CA GLU A 169 28.35 11.33 0.93
C GLU A 169 29.72 11.94 1.29
N LEU A 170 30.05 13.11 0.75
CA LEU A 170 31.30 13.84 1.00
C LEU A 170 31.20 14.91 2.11
N ARG A 171 30.04 15.08 2.73
CA ARG A 171 29.81 16.00 3.87
C ARG A 171 29.51 15.21 5.14
#